data_AF-A0A533UHA2-F1
#
_entry.id   AF-A0A533UHA2-F1
#
_cell.length_a   1.000
_cell.length_b   1.000
_cell.length_c   1.000
_cell.angle_alpha   90.00
_cell.angle_beta   90.00
_cell.angle_gamma   90.00
#
_symmetry.space_group_name_H-M   'P 1'
#
loop_
_entity.id
_entity.type
_entity.pdbx_description
1 polymer ?
#
loop_
_entity_poly.entity_id
_entity_poly.type
_entity_poly.pdbx_seq_one_letter_code
_entity_poly.pdbx_strand_id
1 'polypeptide(L)'
;MLRSKLVIIGFVLIIIGIAGYFDSSNLMSKYMDSFAVTPNSSVAANVFSQMGFPPIEEVDKWIHYSFAGLAVAGVFPVLFGIFAKKKIQKQFSDINTDLNHIIPEPQEDTSLKSISILKERLARGE
;
A
#
# COMPACT_ATOMS: atom_id res chain seq x y z
N MET A 1 -7.98 -8.58 10.43
CA MET A 1 -8.12 -8.62 8.95
C MET A 1 -7.00 -7.86 8.24
N LEU A 2 -6.69 -6.60 8.59
CA LEU A 2 -5.65 -5.79 7.91
C LEU A 2 -4.23 -6.38 7.98
N ARG A 3 -3.84 -6.92 9.13
CA ARG A 3 -2.51 -7.55 9.33
C ARG A 3 -2.27 -8.74 8.40
N SER A 4 -3.25 -9.64 8.30
CA SER A 4 -3.17 -10.80 7.41
C SER A 4 -3.04 -10.37 5.95
N LYS A 5 -3.76 -9.32 5.53
CA LYS A 5 -3.63 -8.77 4.17
C LYS A 5 -2.22 -8.24 3.90
N LEU A 6 -1.61 -7.53 4.85
CA LEU A 6 -0.23 -7.01 4.71
C LEU A 6 0.80 -8.14 4.61
N VAL A 7 0.68 -9.18 5.43
CA VAL A 7 1.57 -10.35 5.35
C VAL A 7 1.42 -11.07 4.00
N ILE A 8 0.18 -11.26 3.53
CA ILE A 8 -0.09 -11.90 2.23
C ILE A 8 0.51 -11.07 1.09
N ILE A 9 0.27 -9.75 1.07
CA ILE A 9 0.82 -8.86 0.04
C ILE A 9 2.35 -8.92 0.04
N GLY A 10 2.98 -8.86 1.22
CA GLY A 10 4.43 -8.97 1.34
C GLY A 10 4.98 -10.30 0.84
N PHE A 11 4.33 -11.41 1.17
CA PHE A 11 4.72 -12.73 0.65
C PHE A 11 4.58 -12.83 -0.87
N VAL A 12 3.50 -12.28 -1.44
CA VAL A 12 3.29 -12.25 -2.88
C VAL A 12 4.41 -11.46 -3.57
N LEU A 13 4.79 -10.30 -3.04
CA LEU A 13 5.90 -9.50 -3.58
C LEU A 13 7.24 -10.24 -3.52
N ILE A 14 7.49 -10.97 -2.43
CA ILE A 14 8.70 -11.80 -2.30
C ILE A 14 8.71 -12.92 -3.34
N ILE A 15 7.60 -13.66 -3.49
CA ILE A 15 7.51 -14.76 -4.46
C ILE A 15 7.68 -14.24 -5.89
N ILE A 16 6.99 -13.15 -6.26
CA ILE A 16 7.11 -12.53 -7.59
C ILE A 16 8.53 -12.02 -7.81
N GLY A 17 9.14 -11.39 -6.79
CA GLY A 17 10.50 -10.88 -6.88
C GLY A 17 11.52 -11.99 -7.10
N ILE A 18 11.44 -13.09 -6.33
CA ILE A 18 12.37 -14.22 -6.47
C ILE A 18 12.14 -14.95 -7.79
N ALA A 19 10.90 -15.30 -8.11
CA ALA A 19 10.59 -16.01 -9.36
C ALA A 19 10.96 -15.15 -10.59
N GLY A 20 10.63 -13.86 -10.55
CA GLY A 20 10.99 -12.91 -11.60
C GLY A 20 12.49 -12.69 -11.74
N TYR A 21 13.26 -12.77 -10.65
CA TYR A 21 14.72 -12.69 -10.71
C TYR A 21 15.35 -13.90 -11.42
N PHE A 22 14.78 -15.11 -11.27
CA PHE A 22 15.29 -16.30 -11.96
C PHE A 22 14.82 -16.41 -13.41
N ASP A 23 13.64 -15.87 -13.75
CA ASP A 23 13.05 -15.96 -15.08
C ASP A 23 13.19 -14.65 -15.90
N SER A 24 13.86 -13.64 -15.34
CA SER A 24 14.08 -12.31 -15.93
C SER A 24 14.70 -12.38 -17.32
N SER A 25 15.78 -13.15 -17.50
CA SER A 25 16.48 -13.27 -18.77
C SER A 25 15.63 -13.95 -19.84
N ASN A 26 14.81 -14.94 -19.46
CA ASN A 26 13.86 -15.59 -20.37
C ASN A 26 12.74 -14.64 -20.79
N LEU A 27 12.19 -13.87 -19.83
CA LEU A 27 11.18 -12.86 -20.11
C LEU A 27 11.73 -11.79 -21.06
N MET A 28 12.94 -11.31 -20.79
CA MET A 28 13.60 -10.31 -21.62
C MET A 28 13.82 -10.81 -23.05
N SER A 29 14.34 -12.03 -23.22
CA SER A 29 14.48 -12.65 -24.54
C SER A 29 13.16 -12.74 -25.28
N LYS A 30 12.08 -13.19 -24.62
CA LYS A 30 10.73 -13.26 -25.22
C LYS A 30 10.18 -11.90 -25.61
N TYR A 31 10.39 -10.87 -24.79
CA TYR A 31 9.98 -9.51 -25.14
C TYR A 31 10.76 -9.00 -26.35
N MET A 32 12.08 -9.16 -26.37
CA MET A 32 12.92 -8.74 -27.49
C MET A 32 12.54 -9.46 -28.79
N ASP A 33 12.30 -10.76 -28.74
CA ASP A 33 11.83 -11.55 -29.89
C ASP A 33 10.42 -11.16 -30.33
N SER A 34 9.55 -10.71 -29.41
CA SER A 34 8.22 -10.22 -29.77
C SER A 34 8.24 -8.84 -30.43
N PHE A 35 9.25 -8.02 -30.14
CA PHE A 35 9.41 -6.70 -30.74
C PHE A 35 10.21 -6.76 -32.05
N ALA A 36 11.17 -7.68 -32.16
CA ALA A 36 11.90 -7.92 -33.39
C ALA A 36 11.09 -8.84 -34.30
N VAL A 37 10.61 -8.31 -35.43
CA VAL A 37 9.89 -9.09 -36.48
C VAL A 37 10.73 -10.28 -37.02
N THR A 38 12.02 -10.35 -36.68
CA THR A 38 12.93 -11.42 -37.09
C THR A 38 13.46 -12.17 -35.86
N PRO A 39 13.33 -13.51 -35.78
CA PRO A 39 13.83 -14.30 -34.67
C PRO A 39 15.34 -14.45 -34.79
N ASN A 40 16.07 -13.43 -34.34
CA ASN A 40 17.50 -13.51 -34.10
C ASN A 40 17.90 -12.39 -33.13
N SER A 41 18.29 -12.75 -31.92
CA SER A 41 18.56 -11.81 -30.81
C SER A 41 19.64 -10.78 -31.14
N SER A 42 20.60 -11.13 -32.00
CA SER A 42 21.64 -10.21 -32.49
C SER A 42 21.11 -9.12 -33.42
N VAL A 43 20.12 -9.45 -34.27
CA VAL A 43 19.47 -8.50 -35.17
C VAL A 43 18.56 -7.59 -34.36
N ALA A 44 17.79 -8.15 -33.43
CA ALA A 44 16.95 -7.41 -32.49
C ALA A 44 17.78 -6.37 -31.71
N ALA A 45 18.88 -6.81 -31.08
CA ALA A 45 19.78 -5.93 -30.32
C ALA A 45 20.32 -4.77 -31.14
N ASN A 46 20.66 -5.03 -32.41
CA ASN A 46 21.18 -4.01 -33.31
C ASN A 46 20.11 -3.02 -33.78
N VAL A 47 18.86 -3.46 -33.91
CA VAL A 47 17.72 -2.56 -34.21
C VAL A 47 17.42 -1.67 -33.01
N PHE A 48 17.42 -2.23 -31.79
CA PHE A 48 17.22 -1.46 -30.56
C PHE A 48 18.30 -0.40 -30.33
N SER A 49 19.58 -0.74 -30.55
CA SER A 49 20.67 0.24 -30.43
C SER A 49 20.57 1.36 -31.46
N GLN A 50 20.13 1.06 -32.70
CA GLN A 50 19.87 2.08 -33.73
C GLN A 50 18.69 3.00 -33.38
N MET A 51 17.73 2.52 -32.57
CA MET A 51 16.63 3.33 -32.03
C MET A 51 17.04 4.16 -30.80
N GLY A 52 18.30 4.10 -30.38
CA GLY A 52 18.82 4.84 -29.22
C GLY A 52 18.54 4.16 -27.88
N PHE A 53 18.09 2.90 -27.86
CA PHE A 53 17.98 2.14 -26.62
C PHE A 53 19.36 1.74 -26.09
N PRO A 54 19.52 1.69 -24.75
CA PRO A 54 20.74 1.18 -24.14
C PRO A 54 20.97 -0.31 -24.49
N PRO A 55 22.21 -0.81 -24.34
CA PRO A 55 22.53 -2.21 -24.56
C PRO A 55 21.63 -3.13 -23.74
N ILE A 56 21.22 -4.27 -24.33
CA ILE A 56 20.34 -5.24 -23.67
C ILE A 56 20.93 -5.73 -22.33
N GLU A 57 22.25 -5.86 -22.26
CA GLU A 57 22.97 -6.24 -21.02
C GLU A 57 22.77 -5.24 -19.87
N GLU A 58 22.63 -3.95 -20.18
CA GLU A 58 22.33 -2.95 -19.16
C GLU A 58 20.87 -3.04 -18.72
N VAL A 59 19.95 -3.22 -19.67
CA VAL A 59 18.52 -3.36 -19.34
C VAL A 59 18.25 -4.63 -18.53
N ASP A 60 18.92 -5.73 -18.84
CA ASP A 60 18.82 -6.98 -18.09
C ASP A 60 19.25 -6.80 -16.62
N LYS A 61 20.34 -6.05 -16.37
CA LYS A 61 20.75 -5.69 -15.00
C LYS A 61 19.66 -4.90 -14.28
N TRP A 62 19.03 -3.94 -14.95
CA TRP A 62 17.97 -3.12 -14.35
C TRP A 62 16.75 -3.95 -13.98
N ILE A 63 16.39 -4.92 -14.81
CA ILE A 63 15.30 -5.86 -14.54
C ILE A 63 15.64 -6.73 -13.33
N HIS A 64 16.85 -7.28 -13.26
CA HIS A 64 17.30 -8.05 -12.10
C HIS A 64 17.29 -7.22 -10.80
N TYR A 65 17.79 -5.99 -10.84
CA TYR A 65 17.73 -5.10 -9.67
C TYR A 65 16.30 -4.73 -9.28
N SER A 66 15.40 -4.59 -10.25
CA SER A 66 13.98 -4.32 -9.99
C SER A 66 13.30 -5.49 -9.27
N PHE A 67 13.55 -6.72 -9.71
CA PHE A 67 13.01 -7.92 -9.05
C PHE A 67 13.64 -8.18 -7.67
N ALA A 68 14.94 -7.95 -7.53
CA ALA A 68 15.61 -8.00 -6.23
C ALA A 68 15.03 -6.93 -5.28
N GLY A 69 14.84 -5.70 -5.78
CA GLY A 69 14.20 -4.62 -5.05
C GLY A 69 12.77 -4.94 -4.63
N LEU A 70 11.99 -5.60 -5.51
CA LEU A 70 10.64 -6.05 -5.21
C LEU A 70 10.62 -7.09 -4.08
N ALA A 71 11.57 -8.04 -4.10
CA ALA A 71 11.70 -9.03 -3.05
C ALA A 71 12.03 -8.37 -1.69
N VAL A 72 12.99 -7.43 -1.67
CA VAL A 72 13.33 -6.68 -0.44
C VAL A 72 12.17 -5.81 0.03
N ALA A 73 11.47 -5.14 -0.88
CA ALA A 73 10.29 -4.33 -0.55
C ALA A 73 9.18 -5.18 0.08
N GLY A 74 9.02 -6.44 -0.33
CA GLY A 74 8.07 -7.38 0.26
C GLY A 74 8.41 -7.80 1.69
N VAL A 75 9.67 -7.71 2.13
CA VAL A 75 10.08 -8.06 3.50
C VAL A 75 9.50 -7.11 4.54
N PHE A 76 9.43 -5.80 4.24
CA PHE A 76 8.91 -4.79 5.16
C PHE A 76 7.46 -5.04 5.62
N PRO A 77 6.47 -5.25 4.74
CA PRO A 77 5.10 -5.54 5.15
C PRO A 77 4.94 -6.90 5.84
N VAL A 78 5.79 -7.90 5.52
CA VAL A 78 5.82 -9.18 6.26
C VAL A 78 6.29 -8.96 7.68
N LEU A 79 7.44 -8.30 7.87
CA LEU A 79 7.98 -7.98 9.18
C LEU A 79 6.99 -7.11 9.97
N PHE A 80 6.43 -6.06 9.36
CA PHE A 80 5.44 -5.22 10.00
C PHE A 80 4.18 -6.00 10.40
N GLY A 81 3.67 -6.89 9.54
CA GLY A 81 2.50 -7.72 9.84
C GLY A 81 2.73 -8.72 10.97
N ILE A 82 3.94 -9.29 11.08
CA ILE A 82 4.33 -10.24 12.12
C ILE A 82 4.65 -9.52 13.45
N PHE A 83 5.46 -8.46 13.40
CA PHE A 83 5.96 -7.74 14.58
C PHE A 83 5.00 -6.70 15.12
N ALA A 84 4.00 -6.25 14.34
CA ALA A 84 2.89 -5.48 14.89
C ALA A 84 2.12 -6.39 15.87
N LYS A 85 2.56 -6.49 17.13
CA LYS A 85 1.75 -7.05 18.22
C LYS A 85 0.61 -6.07 18.54
N LYS A 86 -0.44 -6.57 19.20
CA LYS A 86 -1.68 -5.85 19.59
C LYS A 86 -1.47 -4.46 20.23
N LYS A 87 -0.26 -4.13 20.72
CA LYS A 87 0.05 -2.85 21.40
C LYS A 87 -0.30 -1.62 20.56
N ILE A 88 -0.04 -1.64 19.25
CA ILE A 88 -0.33 -0.48 18.39
C ILE A 88 -1.84 -0.24 18.26
N GLN A 89 -2.65 -1.30 18.16
CA GLN A 89 -4.11 -1.14 18.13
C GLN A 89 -4.69 -0.65 19.46
N LYS A 90 -4.10 -1.04 20.60
CA LYS A 90 -4.51 -0.49 21.90
C LYS A 90 -4.11 0.98 22.05
N GLN A 91 -2.89 1.35 21.68
CA GLN A 91 -2.46 2.76 21.74
C GLN A 91 -3.32 3.68 20.87
N PHE A 92 -3.70 3.28 19.66
CA PHE A 92 -4.62 4.08 18.84
C PHE A 92 -6.07 4.07 19.34
N SER A 93 -6.51 2.98 19.99
CA SER A 93 -7.81 2.93 20.67
C SER A 93 -7.85 3.89 21.86
N ASP A 94 -6.79 3.91 22.67
CA ASP A 94 -6.70 4.79 23.84
C ASP A 94 -6.63 6.26 23.40
N ILE A 95 -5.87 6.58 22.34
CA ILE A 95 -5.82 7.94 21.78
C ILE A 95 -7.18 8.40 21.24
N ASN A 96 -7.94 7.54 20.54
CA ASN A 96 -9.28 7.90 20.07
C ASN A 96 -10.30 8.02 21.21
N THR A 97 -10.11 7.29 22.30
CA THR A 97 -10.98 7.38 23.48
C THR A 97 -10.71 8.68 24.24
N ASP A 98 -9.44 9.07 24.36
CA ASP A 98 -9.04 10.35 24.96
C ASP A 98 -9.50 11.54 24.10
N LEU A 99 -9.42 11.43 22.76
CA LEU A 99 -9.88 12.49 21.86
C LEU A 99 -11.41 12.67 21.87
N ASN A 100 -12.17 11.58 22.03
CA ASN A 100 -13.62 11.64 22.23
C ASN A 100 -14.01 12.21 23.60
N HIS A 101 -13.10 12.21 24.58
CA HIS A 101 -13.34 12.85 25.88
C HIS A 101 -13.02 14.36 25.85
N ILE A 102 -12.22 14.80 24.87
CA ILE A 102 -11.80 16.20 24.66
C ILE A 102 -12.76 16.96 23.73
N ILE A 103 -13.54 16.26 22.90
CA ILE A 103 -14.68 16.86 22.19
C ILE A 103 -15.80 17.01 23.24
N PRO A 104 -16.16 18.23 23.68
CA PRO A 104 -17.33 18.38 24.52
C PRO A 104 -18.53 17.80 23.76
N GLU A 105 -19.35 17.00 24.44
CA GLU A 105 -20.69 16.64 23.96
C GLU A 105 -21.32 17.87 23.31
N PRO A 106 -21.93 17.76 22.11
CA PRO A 106 -22.70 18.86 21.57
C PRO A 106 -23.73 19.17 22.66
N GLN A 107 -23.62 20.35 23.27
CA GLN A 107 -24.54 20.78 24.31
C GLN A 107 -25.94 20.66 23.74
N GLU A 108 -26.68 19.63 24.17
CA GLU A 108 -28.11 19.55 23.94
C GLU A 108 -28.74 20.76 24.63
N ASP A 109 -28.96 21.79 23.83
CA ASP A 109 -30.03 22.78 23.94
C ASP A 109 -30.53 23.07 25.36
N THR A 110 -29.67 23.65 26.19
CA THR A 110 -30.06 24.35 27.42
C THR A 110 -31.12 25.43 27.16
N SER A 111 -31.20 25.92 25.92
CA SER A 111 -32.26 26.80 25.41
C SER A 111 -33.65 26.13 25.39
N LEU A 112 -33.77 24.90 24.90
CA LEU A 112 -35.08 24.22 24.84
C LEU A 112 -35.59 23.84 26.21
N LYS A 113 -34.70 23.46 27.13
CA LYS A 113 -35.05 23.12 28.51
C LYS A 113 -35.53 24.35 29.28
N SER A 114 -34.86 25.50 29.13
CA SER A 114 -35.30 26.76 29.75
C SER A 114 -36.63 27.26 29.18
N ILE A 115 -36.88 27.13 27.87
CA ILE A 115 -38.17 27.44 27.25
C ILE A 115 -39.29 26.52 27.78
N SER A 116 -39.00 25.23 27.99
CA SER A 116 -39.98 24.28 28.55
C SER A 116 -40.35 24.61 30.00
N ILE A 117 -39.37 25.03 30.81
CA ILE A 117 -39.58 25.43 32.21
C ILE A 117 -40.38 26.75 32.29
N LEU A 118 -40.10 27.70 31.40
CA LEU A 118 -40.85 28.96 31.33
C LEU A 118 -42.30 28.72 30.88
N LYS A 119 -42.54 27.82 29.93
CA LYS A 119 -43.91 27.40 29.55
C LYS A 119 -44.65 26.71 30.69
N GLU A 120 -43.96 25.86 31.44
CA GLU A 120 -44.56 25.17 32.59
C GLU A 120 -44.93 26.14 33.71
N ARG A 121 -44.09 27.13 34.00
CA ARG A 121 -44.42 28.19 35.00
C ARG A 121 -45.55 29.09 34.54
N LEU A 122 -45.55 29.49 33.26
CA LEU A 122 -46.64 30.29 32.69
C LEU A 122 -48.00 29.57 32.73
N ALA A 123 -48.00 28.24 32.53
CA ALA A 123 -49.21 27.42 32.64
C ALA A 123 -49.70 27.23 34.09
N ARG A 124 -48.80 27.36 35.07
CA ARG A 124 -49.12 27.29 36.50
C ARG A 124 -49.50 28.65 37.12
N GLY A 125 -49.34 29.74 36.37
CA GLY A 125 -49.73 31.09 36.80
C GLY A 125 -48.81 31.72 37.84
N GLU A 126 -47.53 31.32 37.87
CA GLU A 126 -46.46 32.01 38.62
C GLU A 126 -45.80 33.12 37.78
#